data_AF-A0A5N8WKD4-F1
#
_entry.id   AF-A0A5N8WKD4-F1
#
_cell.length_a   1.000
_cell.length_b   1.000
_cell.length_c   1.000
_cell.angle_alpha   90.00
_cell.angle_beta   90.00
_cell.angle_gamma   90.00
#
_symmetry.space_group_name_H-M   'P 1'
#
loop_
_entity.id
_entity.type
_entity.pdbx_description
1 polymer ?
#
loop_
_entity_poly.entity_id
_entity_poly.type
_entity_poly.pdbx_seq_one_letter_code
_entity_poly.pdbx_strand_id
1 'polypeptide(L)'
;MPDNSPLRVLFCIGVNQNFFDLPTGQGKTVWDGFTTMLTQLFELPGVTVLGTIDDDQHMVGPSGSWPWTCYVLADVVDQPTVAAACNLLRTVQVGEHGLWRYMKIEARLGRPLPEPEAVR
;
A
#
# COMPACT_ATOMS: atom_id res chain seq x y z
N MET A 1 21.96 -6.58 -18.38
CA MET A 1 20.86 -6.07 -17.53
C MET A 1 21.52 -5.32 -16.39
N PRO A 2 21.36 -3.99 -16.27
CA PRO A 2 22.08 -3.25 -15.25
C PRO A 2 21.48 -3.61 -13.88
N ASP A 3 22.31 -4.24 -13.05
CA ASP A 3 22.14 -4.74 -11.67
C ASP A 3 20.83 -5.46 -11.30
N ASN A 4 21.00 -6.65 -10.71
CA ASN A 4 19.94 -7.50 -10.16
C ASN A 4 19.31 -6.91 -8.87
N SER A 5 19.31 -5.59 -8.75
CA SER A 5 18.86 -4.82 -7.58
C SER A 5 17.33 -4.80 -7.51
N PRO A 6 16.74 -4.90 -6.31
CA PRO A 6 15.29 -4.84 -6.15
C PRO A 6 14.73 -3.49 -6.60
N LEU A 7 13.49 -3.51 -7.06
CA LEU A 7 12.71 -2.33 -7.41
C LEU A 7 12.40 -1.56 -6.13
N ARG A 8 12.67 -0.24 -6.11
CA ARG A 8 12.15 0.63 -5.06
C ARG A 8 10.70 0.96 -5.40
N VAL A 9 9.77 0.55 -4.55
CA VAL A 9 8.33 0.69 -4.79
C VAL A 9 7.68 1.51 -3.69
N LEU A 10 6.93 2.53 -4.09
CA LEU A 10 6.00 3.23 -3.21
C LEU A 10 4.59 2.76 -3.55
N PHE A 11 4.00 1.97 -2.66
CA PHE A 11 2.59 1.62 -2.70
C PHE A 11 1.79 2.78 -2.11
N CYS A 12 0.99 3.41 -2.96
CA CYS A 12 0.14 4.54 -2.64
C CYS A 12 -1.30 4.04 -2.47
N ILE A 13 -1.86 4.20 -1.27
CA ILE A 13 -3.15 3.62 -0.91
C ILE A 13 -4.14 4.74 -0.61
N GLY A 14 -5.28 4.71 -1.30
CA GLY A 14 -6.38 5.63 -1.08
C GLY A 14 -7.60 4.93 -0.51
N VAL A 15 -8.28 5.56 0.45
CA VAL A 15 -9.61 5.14 0.89
C VAL A 15 -10.67 5.65 -0.08
N ASN A 16 -11.62 4.80 -0.46
CA ASN A 16 -12.71 5.13 -1.39
C ASN A 16 -13.91 5.74 -0.65
N GLN A 17 -14.79 6.42 -1.39
CA GLN A 17 -16.04 7.00 -0.85
C GLN A 17 -16.90 5.95 -0.13
N ASN A 18 -16.94 4.71 -0.61
CA ASN A 18 -17.69 3.61 -0.01
C ASN A 18 -17.37 3.34 1.46
N PHE A 19 -16.16 3.68 1.94
CA PHE A 19 -15.83 3.60 3.36
C PHE A 19 -16.52 4.71 4.17
N PHE A 20 -16.51 5.94 3.65
CA PHE A 20 -17.13 7.09 4.30
C PHE A 20 -18.67 7.06 4.24
N ASP A 21 -19.23 6.28 3.31
CA ASP A 21 -20.67 6.01 3.25
C ASP A 21 -21.14 5.00 4.31
N LEU A 22 -20.22 4.31 5.00
CA LEU A 22 -20.58 3.42 6.11
C LEU A 22 -21.10 4.24 7.30
N PRO A 23 -22.06 3.70 8.07
CA PRO A 23 -22.45 4.32 9.33
C PRO A 23 -21.25 4.46 10.27
N THR A 24 -21.19 5.58 11.00
CA THR A 24 -20.13 5.85 11.97
C THR A 24 -19.95 4.67 12.93
N GLY A 25 -18.70 4.22 13.11
CA GLY A 25 -18.37 3.07 13.96
C GLY A 25 -18.42 1.70 13.27
N GLN A 26 -18.89 1.62 12.02
CA GLN A 26 -18.92 0.37 11.24
C GLN A 26 -17.69 0.14 10.35
N GLY A 27 -16.67 1.00 10.44
CA GLY A 27 -15.42 0.86 9.68
C GLY A 27 -14.51 -0.28 10.15
N LYS A 28 -14.80 -0.93 11.29
CA LYS A 28 -13.90 -1.93 11.89
C LYS A 28 -13.61 -3.10 10.94
N THR A 29 -14.61 -3.64 10.24
CA THR A 29 -14.38 -4.77 9.32
C THR A 29 -13.48 -4.38 8.15
N VAL A 30 -13.57 -3.13 7.67
CA VAL A 30 -12.67 -2.61 6.64
C VAL A 30 -11.25 -2.49 7.21
N TRP A 31 -11.11 -1.97 8.44
CA TRP A 31 -9.83 -1.88 9.12
C TRP A 31 -9.16 -3.24 9.36
N ASP A 32 -9.93 -4.25 9.77
CA ASP A 32 -9.44 -5.62 9.94
C ASP A 32 -8.96 -6.20 8.59
N GLY A 33 -9.68 -5.93 7.50
CA GLY A 33 -9.27 -6.26 6.14
C GLY A 33 -7.98 -5.54 5.71
N PHE A 34 -7.86 -4.25 6.00
CA PHE A 34 -6.64 -3.49 5.72
C PHE A 34 -5.44 -4.03 6.50
N THR A 35 -5.61 -4.33 7.79
CA THR A 35 -4.55 -4.91 8.63
C THR A 35 -4.12 -6.28 8.11
N THR A 36 -5.09 -7.11 7.69
CA THR A 36 -4.80 -8.41 7.04
C THR A 36 -4.00 -8.25 5.75
N MET A 37 -4.36 -7.27 4.91
CA MET A 37 -3.63 -6.94 3.69
C MET A 37 -2.20 -6.49 4.01
N LEU A 38 -2.02 -5.61 5.01
CA LEU A 38 -0.69 -5.18 5.45
C LEU A 38 0.15 -6.35 5.94
N THR A 39 -0.39 -7.22 6.80
CA THR A 39 0.33 -8.42 7.26
C THR A 39 0.79 -9.29 6.07
N GLN A 40 -0.12 -9.57 5.13
CA GLN A 40 0.24 -10.34 3.93
C GLN A 40 1.27 -9.65 3.05
N LEU A 41 1.26 -8.32 2.97
CA LEU A 41 2.27 -7.55 2.24
C LEU A 41 3.65 -7.66 2.91
N PHE A 42 3.72 -7.58 4.24
CA PHE A 42 4.96 -7.75 5.00
C PHE A 42 5.51 -9.18 4.91
N GLU A 43 4.63 -10.16 4.78
CA GLU A 43 5.00 -11.59 4.67
C GLU A 43 5.24 -12.04 3.22
N LEU A 44 4.92 -11.21 2.22
CA LEU A 44 5.00 -11.58 0.81
C LEU A 44 6.46 -11.85 0.41
N PRO A 45 6.81 -13.07 -0.03
CA PRO A 45 8.18 -13.37 -0.45
C PRO A 45 8.67 -12.43 -1.55
N GLY A 46 9.86 -11.88 -1.38
CA GLY A 46 10.43 -10.91 -2.31
C GLY A 46 10.00 -9.46 -2.07
N VAL A 47 9.30 -9.16 -0.97
CA VAL A 47 9.04 -7.80 -0.49
C VAL A 47 9.83 -7.54 0.79
N THR A 48 10.44 -6.35 0.89
CA THR A 48 11.05 -5.83 2.11
C THR A 48 10.52 -4.43 2.37
N VAL A 49 9.66 -4.28 3.38
CA VAL A 49 9.09 -2.97 3.75
C VAL A 49 10.14 -2.12 4.47
N LEU A 50 10.37 -0.91 3.95
CA LEU A 50 11.34 0.06 4.46
C LEU A 50 10.70 1.11 5.38
N GLY A 51 9.41 1.40 5.17
CA GLY A 51 8.70 2.40 5.96
C GLY A 51 7.23 2.54 5.55
N THR A 52 6.44 3.12 6.45
CA THR A 52 5.02 3.40 6.22
C THR A 52 4.68 4.81 6.68
N ILE A 53 3.67 5.41 6.05
CA ILE A 53 3.08 6.68 6.46
C ILE A 53 1.58 6.52 6.38
N ASP A 54 0.88 6.91 7.44
CA ASP A 54 -0.57 7.07 7.44
C ASP A 54 -0.89 8.55 7.69
N ASP A 55 -1.65 9.15 6.78
CA ASP A 55 -2.00 10.57 6.83
C ASP A 55 -3.50 10.77 7.09
N ASP A 56 -4.20 9.75 7.59
CA ASP A 56 -5.64 9.80 7.86
C ASP A 56 -6.08 10.95 8.82
N GLN A 57 -5.17 11.44 9.66
CA GLN A 57 -5.41 12.58 10.56
C GLN A 57 -5.44 13.93 9.86
N HIS A 58 -4.76 14.10 8.72
CA HIS A 58 -4.71 15.36 7.97
C HIS A 58 -5.38 15.25 6.59
N MET A 59 -5.47 14.04 6.05
CA MET A 59 -6.17 13.65 4.84
C MET A 59 -7.46 12.90 5.23
N VAL A 60 -8.46 13.67 5.68
CA VAL A 60 -9.78 13.14 6.07
C VAL A 60 -10.72 13.16 4.87
N GLY A 61 -11.15 11.99 4.42
CA GLY A 61 -12.08 11.83 3.30
C GLY A 61 -11.54 10.89 2.21
N PRO A 62 -12.31 10.67 1.13
CA PRO A 62 -11.91 9.78 0.05
C PRO A 62 -10.67 10.31 -0.69
N SER A 63 -9.69 9.43 -0.92
CA SER A 63 -8.51 9.74 -1.74
C SER A 63 -8.67 9.21 -3.17
N GLY A 64 -9.10 10.11 -4.06
CA GLY A 64 -9.28 9.85 -5.48
C GLY A 64 -7.99 9.87 -6.30
N SER A 65 -6.96 10.53 -5.80
CA SER A 65 -5.65 10.73 -6.43
C SER A 65 -4.67 11.16 -5.34
N TRP A 66 -3.43 11.48 -5.70
CA TRP A 66 -2.52 12.20 -4.81
C TRP A 66 -3.18 13.49 -4.27
N PRO A 67 -3.08 13.78 -2.96
CA PRO A 67 -2.42 12.99 -1.91
C PRO A 67 -3.19 11.72 -1.51
N TRP A 68 -2.44 10.64 -1.27
CA TRP A 68 -2.95 9.34 -0.82
C TRP A 68 -3.16 9.31 0.70
N THR A 69 -4.08 8.45 1.17
CA THR A 69 -4.36 8.29 2.60
C THR A 69 -3.18 7.66 3.32
N CYS A 70 -2.58 6.60 2.77
CA CYS A 70 -1.40 5.98 3.36
C CYS A 70 -0.42 5.45 2.29
N TYR A 71 0.80 5.19 2.72
CA TYR A 71 1.94 4.85 1.88
C TYR A 71 2.74 3.71 2.50
N VAL A 72 3.20 2.78 1.67
CA VAL A 72 4.19 1.75 2.04
C VAL A 72 5.38 1.85 1.07
N LEU A 73 6.55 2.16 1.60
CA LEU A 73 7.81 2.12 0.85
C LEU A 73 8.43 0.75 1.03
N ALA A 74 8.76 0.07 -0.06
CA ALA A 74 9.36 -1.26 -0.03
C ALA A 74 10.40 -1.45 -1.13
N ASP A 75 11.35 -2.36 -0.90
CA ASP A 75 12.13 -2.97 -1.96
C ASP A 75 11.44 -4.27 -2.41
N VAL A 76 11.27 -4.46 -3.72
CA VAL A 76 10.51 -5.58 -4.31
C VAL A 76 11.33 -6.26 -5.40
N VAL A 77 11.43 -7.58 -5.38
CA VAL A 77 12.35 -8.35 -6.23
C VAL A 77 12.07 -8.21 -7.73
N ASP A 78 10.81 -8.09 -8.15
CA ASP A 78 10.42 -7.96 -9.55
C ASP A 78 9.00 -7.38 -9.74
N GLN A 79 8.64 -7.04 -10.99
CA GLN A 79 7.31 -6.51 -11.31
C GLN A 79 6.16 -7.50 -11.03
N PRO A 80 6.28 -8.81 -11.30
CA PRO A 80 5.27 -9.79 -10.89
C PRO A 80 4.96 -9.75 -9.38
N THR A 81 5.96 -9.59 -8.53
CA THR A 81 5.78 -9.49 -7.07
C THR A 81 5.08 -8.18 -6.70
N VAL A 82 5.37 -7.08 -7.40
CA VAL A 82 4.60 -5.82 -7.24
C VAL A 82 3.13 -6.04 -7.60
N ALA A 83 2.84 -6.73 -8.70
CA ALA A 83 1.48 -7.04 -9.09
C ALA A 83 0.77 -7.93 -8.06
N ALA A 84 1.49 -8.91 -7.48
CA ALA A 84 0.97 -9.76 -6.40
C ALA A 84 0.63 -8.94 -5.14
N ALA A 85 1.49 -8.01 -4.73
CA ALA A 85 1.22 -7.06 -3.66
C ALA A 85 -0.04 -6.22 -3.93
N CYS A 86 -0.18 -5.64 -5.13
CA CYS A 86 -1.40 -4.91 -5.50
C CYS A 86 -2.65 -5.80 -5.53
N ASN A 87 -2.48 -7.08 -5.87
CA ASN A 87 -3.58 -8.04 -5.93
C ASN A 87 -4.15 -8.39 -4.54
N LEU A 88 -3.45 -8.09 -3.45
CA LEU A 88 -3.97 -8.29 -2.10
C LEU A 88 -5.29 -7.54 -1.86
N LEU A 89 -5.49 -6.38 -2.49
CA LEU A 89 -6.78 -5.67 -2.40
C LEU A 89 -7.94 -6.45 -3.04
N ARG A 90 -7.65 -7.36 -3.98
CA ARG A 90 -8.66 -8.23 -4.60
C ARG A 90 -8.91 -9.49 -3.76
N THR A 91 -7.88 -10.04 -3.15
CA THR A 91 -7.95 -11.34 -2.46
C THR A 91 -8.37 -11.21 -1.00
N VAL A 92 -7.99 -10.14 -0.31
CA VAL A 92 -8.43 -9.89 1.06
C VAL A 92 -9.90 -9.48 1.08
N GLN A 93 -10.70 -10.21 1.85
CA GLN A 93 -12.15 -10.02 1.93
C GLN A 93 -12.54 -9.12 3.10
N VAL A 94 -13.63 -8.38 2.90
CA VAL A 94 -14.35 -7.54 3.85
C VAL A 94 -15.84 -7.87 3.67
N GLY A 95 -16.36 -8.79 4.49
CA GLY A 95 -17.70 -9.35 4.28
C GLY A 95 -17.78 -10.09 2.94
N GLU A 96 -18.75 -9.71 2.10
CA GLU A 96 -18.98 -10.29 0.77
C GLU A 96 -18.19 -9.60 -0.36
N HIS A 97 -17.30 -8.67 -0.01
CA HIS A 97 -16.57 -7.84 -0.97
C HIS A 97 -15.07 -7.99 -0.76
N GLY A 98 -14.30 -7.80 -1.83
CA GLY A 98 -12.86 -7.60 -1.69
C GLY A 98 -12.56 -6.21 -1.12
N LEU A 99 -11.40 -6.07 -0.46
CA LEU A 99 -10.93 -4.80 0.12
C LEU A 99 -10.90 -3.65 -0.91
N TRP A 100 -10.72 -3.97 -2.19
CA TRP A 100 -10.78 -3.03 -3.33
C TRP A 100 -12.06 -2.18 -3.38
N ARG A 101 -13.17 -2.64 -2.77
CA ARG A 101 -14.40 -1.85 -2.69
C ARG A 101 -14.18 -0.58 -1.85
N TYR A 102 -13.40 -0.69 -0.79
CA TYR A 102 -13.20 0.37 0.21
C TYR A 102 -11.86 1.09 0.07
N MET A 103 -10.89 0.47 -0.59
CA MET A 103 -9.56 1.04 -0.78
C MET A 103 -9.07 0.78 -2.20
N LYS A 104 -8.04 1.50 -2.61
CA LYS A 104 -7.32 1.26 -3.86
C LYS A 104 -5.83 1.41 -3.66
N ILE A 105 -5.07 0.84 -4.58
CA ILE A 105 -3.60 0.86 -4.55
C ILE A 105 -3.04 1.24 -5.92
N GLU A 106 -2.07 2.15 -5.92
CA GLU A 106 -1.21 2.48 -7.06
C GLU A 106 0.23 2.17 -6.66
N ALA A 107 0.98 1.44 -7.48
CA ALA A 107 2.41 1.20 -7.24
C ALA A 107 3.24 2.13 -8.12
N ARG A 108 4.15 2.88 -7.49
CA ARG A 108 5.16 3.68 -8.18
C ARG A 108 6.50 2.99 -8.09
N LEU A 109 7.05 2.60 -9.23
CA LEU A 109 8.29 1.84 -9.33
C LEU A 109 9.44 2.76 -9.69
N GLY A 110 10.58 2.53 -9.06
CA GLY A 110 11.82 3.26 -9.34
C GLY A 110 13.03 2.52 -8.80
N ARG A 111 14.05 3.29 -8.45
CA ARG A 111 15.31 2.82 -7.86
C ARG A 111 15.64 3.62 -6.61
N PRO A 112 16.44 3.08 -5.68
CA PRO A 112 17.01 3.86 -4.59
C PRO A 112 17.79 5.08 -5.13
N LEU A 113 17.77 6.18 -4.40
CA LEU A 113 18.71 7.28 -4.64
C LEU A 113 20.11 6.84 -4.16
N PRO A 114 21.20 7.34 -4.78
CA PRO A 114 22.55 7.15 -4.26
C PRO A 114 22.64 7.64 -2.82
N GLU A 115 23.35 6.91 -1.96
CA GLU A 115 23.68 7.39 -0.63
C GLU A 115 24.58 8.64 -0.77
N PRO A 116 24.32 9.72 -0.01
CA PRO A 116 25.25 10.85 0.05
C PRO A 116 26.63 10.37 0.51
N GLU A 117 27.71 10.80 -0.14
CA GLU A 117 29.05 10.57 0.39
C GLU A 117 29.14 11.17 1.79
N ALA A 118 29.58 10.36 2.77
CA ALA A 118 29.80 10.84 4.12
C ALA A 118 30.89 11.93 4.06
N VAL A 119 30.49 13.19 4.22
CA VAL A 119 31.41 14.29 4.48
C VAL A 119 32.00 14.02 5.87
N ARG A 120 33.24 13.49 5.89
CA ARG A 120 34.03 13.33 7.11
C ARG A 120 34.56 14.68 7.58
#